data_AF-A0A3N5RVH8-F1
#
_entry.id   AF-A0A3N5RVH8-F1
#
_cell.length_a   1.000
_cell.length_b   1.000
_cell.length_c   1.000
_cell.angle_alpha   90.00
_cell.angle_beta   90.00
_cell.angle_gamma   90.00
#
_symmetry.space_group_name_H-M   'P 1'
#
loop_
_entity.id
_entity.type
_entity.pdbx_description
1 polymer ?
#
loop_
_entity_poly.entity_id
_entity_poly.type
_entity_poly.pdbx_seq_one_letter_code
_entity_poly.pdbx_strand_id
1 'polypeptide(L)'
;MEILTGGLENVPGYVFSAVECGIKYQNRLDLSLIASEKPCHAAGVFTTNRVYAAPVRLCRERTGLPVRGILVNATNANACTGDEGYANARRLTRETARLLGAPEDSILMASTGVIGVQLPAEKMQKSLPALVEAASPSKGGMIAKAIMTTDTFAKEYAVRFDCDGTAYTVAGTAKGAGMMAPNMATLLAFLLTDMPLAKNDLDAAFRRCIAKSLNAITIDGDMSTNDTAILLCPVSDSPRTSSATLALFEEALLAVLKKLAELLVRDGEGA
;
A
#
# COMPACT_ATOMS: atom_id res chain seq x y z
N MET A 1 19.23 7.26 -13.18
CA MET A 1 18.14 7.28 -12.18
C MET A 1 18.25 8.56 -11.38
N GLU A 2 17.17 9.32 -11.32
CA GLU A 2 17.02 10.59 -10.60
C GLU A 2 16.24 10.33 -9.29
N ILE A 3 16.65 10.92 -8.18
CA ILE A 3 15.91 10.88 -6.91
C ILE A 3 14.97 12.08 -6.87
N LEU A 4 13.70 11.85 -6.55
CA LEU A 4 12.69 12.90 -6.47
C LEU A 4 12.40 13.28 -5.01
N THR A 5 12.02 14.53 -4.79
CA THR A 5 11.49 14.98 -3.50
C THR A 5 10.05 14.47 -3.32
N GLY A 6 9.73 13.97 -2.12
CA GLY A 6 8.40 13.46 -1.79
C GLY A 6 8.23 11.97 -2.12
N GLY A 7 6.98 11.56 -2.32
CA GLY A 7 6.59 10.16 -2.42
C GLY A 7 5.64 9.87 -3.58
N LEU A 8 4.48 9.32 -3.23
CA LEU A 8 3.49 8.76 -4.16
C LEU A 8 2.97 9.79 -5.18
N GLU A 9 2.90 11.06 -4.82
CA GLU A 9 2.46 12.17 -5.67
C GLU A 9 3.30 12.37 -6.93
N ASN A 10 4.52 11.81 -6.97
CA ASN A 10 5.39 11.86 -8.14
C ASN A 10 4.94 10.93 -9.26
N VAL A 11 4.05 9.96 -8.99
CA VAL A 11 3.59 8.98 -9.99
C VAL A 11 2.26 9.44 -10.59
N PRO A 12 2.21 9.75 -11.90
CA PRO A 12 0.98 10.19 -12.55
C PRO A 12 -0.07 9.06 -12.64
N GLY A 13 -1.35 9.44 -12.81
CA GLY A 13 -2.47 8.49 -12.95
C GLY A 13 -3.04 7.96 -11.63
N TYR A 14 -2.62 8.56 -10.50
CA TYR A 14 -3.11 8.25 -9.16
C TYR A 14 -3.56 9.52 -8.43
N VAL A 15 -4.56 9.34 -7.56
CA VAL A 15 -5.10 10.37 -6.67
C VAL A 15 -5.11 9.86 -5.24
N PHE A 16 -4.97 10.80 -4.30
CA PHE A 16 -4.74 10.48 -2.89
C PHE A 16 -5.63 11.32 -1.99
N SER A 17 -6.09 10.73 -0.90
CA SER A 17 -6.72 11.47 0.19
C SER A 17 -6.51 10.77 1.52
N ALA A 18 -6.63 11.56 2.59
CA ALA A 18 -6.75 11.06 3.94
C ALA A 18 -7.68 12.00 4.70
N VAL A 19 -8.53 11.41 5.55
CA VAL A 19 -9.48 12.15 6.39
C VAL A 19 -9.40 11.66 7.83
N GLU A 20 -9.88 12.51 8.73
CA GLU A 20 -10.13 12.13 10.12
C GLU A 20 -11.47 11.40 10.18
N CYS A 21 -11.42 10.07 10.20
CA CYS A 21 -12.62 9.24 10.39
C CYS A 21 -12.96 9.12 11.87
N GLY A 22 -11.96 9.20 12.76
CA GLY A 22 -12.16 9.03 14.19
C GLY A 22 -12.42 7.58 14.57
N ILE A 23 -11.64 6.66 13.97
CA ILE A 23 -11.69 5.21 14.19
C ILE A 23 -11.39 4.89 15.65
N LYS A 24 -10.30 5.45 16.19
CA LYS A 24 -9.93 5.34 17.60
C LYS A 24 -9.66 6.69 18.26
N TYR A 25 -8.89 7.55 17.60
CA TYR A 25 -8.47 8.87 18.13
C TYR A 25 -9.14 10.00 17.36
N GLN A 26 -9.32 11.15 18.01
CA GLN A 26 -9.81 12.38 17.37
C GLN A 26 -8.62 13.24 16.88
N ASN A 27 -8.87 14.16 15.94
CA ASN A 27 -7.87 15.11 15.42
C ASN A 27 -6.64 14.42 14.80
N ARG A 28 -6.85 13.29 14.13
CA ARG A 28 -5.81 12.48 13.48
C ARG A 28 -6.35 11.85 12.21
N LEU A 29 -5.58 11.95 11.14
CA LEU A 29 -5.83 11.21 9.90
C LEU A 29 -5.68 9.71 10.17
N ASP A 30 -6.72 8.94 9.89
CA ASP A 30 -6.76 7.50 10.19
C ASP A 30 -7.52 6.67 9.14
N LEU A 31 -8.07 7.32 8.12
CA LEU A 31 -8.64 6.69 6.93
C LEU A 31 -8.08 7.36 5.68
N SER A 32 -7.47 6.58 4.79
CA SER A 32 -6.83 7.08 3.58
C SER A 32 -7.13 6.24 2.35
N LEU A 33 -7.00 6.86 1.18
CA LEU A 33 -7.28 6.27 -0.12
C LEU A 33 -6.12 6.55 -1.06
N ILE A 34 -5.61 5.48 -1.67
CA ILE A 34 -4.79 5.53 -2.88
C ILE A 34 -5.70 5.03 -4.00
N ALA A 35 -6.05 5.85 -4.98
CA ALA A 35 -6.89 5.44 -6.11
C ALA A 35 -6.17 5.70 -7.44
N SER A 36 -6.37 4.79 -8.40
CA SER A 36 -5.93 5.00 -9.77
C SER A 36 -7.09 5.48 -10.63
N GLU A 37 -6.79 6.39 -11.55
CA GLU A 37 -7.73 6.87 -12.56
C GLU A 37 -8.12 5.75 -13.53
N LYS A 38 -7.26 4.75 -13.72
CA LYS A 38 -7.44 3.63 -14.65
C LYS A 38 -7.28 2.28 -13.92
N PRO A 39 -7.68 1.15 -14.54
CA PRO A 39 -7.37 -0.17 -13.99
C PRO A 39 -5.87 -0.39 -13.84
N CYS A 40 -5.47 -0.98 -12.72
CA CYS A 40 -4.09 -1.37 -12.42
C CYS A 40 -3.97 -2.88 -12.24
N HIS A 41 -2.83 -3.43 -12.66
CA HIS A 41 -2.33 -4.66 -12.09
C HIS A 41 -1.82 -4.40 -10.66
N ALA A 42 -2.10 -5.34 -9.75
CA ALA A 42 -1.57 -5.32 -8.40
C ALA A 42 -0.64 -6.52 -8.17
N ALA A 43 0.60 -6.25 -7.75
CA ALA A 43 1.47 -7.25 -7.16
C ALA A 43 1.41 -7.11 -5.64
N GLY A 44 1.23 -8.23 -4.93
CA GLY A 44 1.08 -8.23 -3.48
C GLY A 44 1.93 -9.29 -2.81
N VAL A 45 2.61 -8.93 -1.73
CA VAL A 45 3.23 -9.85 -0.78
C VAL A 45 2.54 -9.61 0.56
N PHE A 46 2.09 -10.69 1.21
CA PHE A 46 1.32 -10.62 2.47
C PHE A 46 1.98 -11.45 3.57
N THR A 47 1.67 -11.14 4.84
CA THR A 47 2.14 -11.88 6.01
C THR A 47 2.01 -13.39 5.81
N THR A 48 2.96 -14.16 6.31
CA THR A 48 2.87 -15.63 6.35
C THR A 48 2.30 -16.14 7.67
N ASN A 49 1.91 -15.23 8.58
CA ASN A 49 1.30 -15.57 9.85
C ASN A 49 0.04 -16.42 9.65
N ARG A 50 -0.08 -17.49 10.44
CA ARG A 50 -1.26 -18.38 10.46
C ARG A 50 -2.51 -17.64 10.94
N VAL A 51 -2.33 -16.65 11.81
CA VAL A 51 -3.35 -15.69 12.21
C VAL A 51 -3.17 -14.45 11.33
N TYR A 52 -3.92 -14.39 10.23
CA TYR A 52 -3.89 -13.24 9.32
C TYR A 52 -5.20 -12.46 9.41
N ALA A 53 -5.10 -11.14 9.23
CA ALA A 53 -6.22 -10.24 9.34
C ALA A 53 -7.21 -10.38 8.17
N ALA A 54 -8.45 -9.95 8.38
CA ALA A 54 -9.48 -9.90 7.35
C ALA A 54 -9.07 -9.12 6.07
N PRO A 55 -8.42 -7.93 6.15
CA PRO A 55 -7.91 -7.22 4.96
C PRO A 55 -6.85 -8.00 4.17
N VAL A 56 -6.01 -8.80 4.85
CA VAL A 56 -5.01 -9.65 4.18
C VAL A 56 -5.69 -10.73 3.34
N ARG A 57 -6.74 -11.36 3.88
CA ARG A 57 -7.56 -12.32 3.13
C ARG A 57 -8.16 -11.67 1.88
N LEU A 58 -8.80 -10.52 2.05
CA LEU A 58 -9.42 -9.77 0.96
C LEU A 58 -8.41 -9.40 -0.14
N CYS A 59 -7.21 -8.95 0.24
CA CYS A 59 -6.18 -8.63 -0.74
C CYS A 59 -5.70 -9.87 -1.51
N ARG A 60 -5.49 -11.02 -0.84
CA ARG A 60 -5.10 -12.27 -1.50
C ARG A 60 -6.13 -12.73 -2.55
N GLU A 61 -7.41 -12.49 -2.31
CA GLU A 61 -8.49 -12.82 -3.25
C GLU A 61 -8.53 -11.86 -4.46
N ARG A 62 -8.10 -10.61 -4.28
CA ARG A 62 -8.27 -9.53 -5.28
C ARG A 62 -7.03 -9.16 -6.07
N THR A 63 -5.81 -9.47 -5.62
CA THR A 63 -4.57 -9.12 -6.36
C THR A 63 -4.41 -9.86 -7.69
N GLY A 64 -5.18 -10.92 -7.93
CA GLY A 64 -5.28 -11.56 -9.24
C GLY A 64 -6.13 -10.79 -10.26
N LEU A 65 -6.92 -9.81 -9.80
CA LEU A 65 -7.83 -9.02 -10.62
C LEU A 65 -7.24 -7.62 -10.92
N PRO A 66 -7.71 -6.94 -11.98
CA PRO A 66 -7.49 -5.51 -12.11
C PRO A 66 -8.13 -4.73 -10.94
N VAL A 67 -7.37 -3.82 -10.34
CA VAL A 67 -7.78 -3.01 -9.20
C VAL A 67 -7.84 -1.52 -9.57
N ARG A 68 -8.49 -0.72 -8.74
CA ARG A 68 -8.65 0.74 -8.85
C ARG A 68 -8.10 1.49 -7.65
N GLY A 69 -7.58 0.80 -6.64
CA GLY A 69 -6.98 1.46 -5.48
C GLY A 69 -6.86 0.59 -4.24
N ILE A 70 -6.46 1.24 -3.15
CA ILE A 70 -6.26 0.68 -1.82
C ILE A 70 -6.92 1.62 -0.81
N LEU A 71 -7.87 1.10 -0.04
CA LEU A 71 -8.41 1.76 1.15
C LEU A 71 -7.54 1.37 2.34
N VAL A 72 -7.04 2.34 3.10
CA VAL A 72 -6.17 2.07 4.24
C VAL A 72 -6.76 2.69 5.49
N ASN A 73 -6.73 1.94 6.59
CA ASN A 73 -7.07 2.50 7.90
C ASN A 73 -5.95 2.26 8.92
N ALA A 74 -5.74 3.23 9.79
CA ALA A 74 -4.84 3.13 10.92
C ALA A 74 -5.63 2.92 12.23
N THR A 75 -4.91 2.63 13.32
CA THR A 75 -5.39 2.46 14.70
C THR A 75 -6.26 1.23 15.00
N ASN A 76 -6.74 0.51 14.00
CA ASN A 76 -7.46 -0.77 14.13
C ASN A 76 -6.97 -1.75 13.05
N ALA A 77 -6.49 -2.93 13.44
CA ALA A 77 -5.92 -3.92 12.53
C ALA A 77 -6.97 -4.77 11.81
N ASN A 78 -8.22 -4.80 12.26
CA ASN A 78 -9.25 -5.72 11.78
C ASN A 78 -8.73 -7.18 11.71
N ALA A 79 -7.99 -7.57 12.73
CA ALA A 79 -7.42 -8.90 12.91
C ALA A 79 -8.14 -9.60 14.05
N CYS A 80 -8.30 -10.93 13.95
CA CYS A 80 -9.06 -11.73 14.92
C CYS A 80 -10.52 -11.26 15.11
N THR A 81 -11.16 -10.78 14.04
CA THR A 81 -12.53 -10.21 14.03
C THR A 81 -13.56 -11.11 13.34
N GLY A 82 -13.16 -12.34 12.97
CA GLY A 82 -14.04 -13.34 12.36
C GLY A 82 -14.66 -12.93 11.03
N ASP A 83 -15.76 -13.59 10.66
CA ASP A 83 -16.47 -13.33 9.40
C ASP A 83 -17.07 -11.91 9.35
N GLU A 84 -17.45 -11.36 10.50
CA GLU A 84 -17.93 -9.98 10.61
C GLU A 84 -16.86 -8.98 10.18
N GLY A 85 -15.62 -9.13 10.64
CA GLY A 85 -14.51 -8.26 10.25
C GLY A 85 -14.23 -8.30 8.74
N TYR A 86 -14.34 -9.48 8.13
CA TYR A 86 -14.23 -9.64 6.68
C TYR A 86 -15.42 -9.05 5.92
N ALA A 87 -16.64 -9.25 6.40
CA ALA A 87 -17.83 -8.62 5.83
C ALA A 87 -17.75 -7.09 5.88
N ASN A 88 -17.25 -6.52 6.99
CA ASN A 88 -17.00 -5.09 7.14
C ASN A 88 -15.96 -4.58 6.12
N ALA A 89 -14.84 -5.28 5.95
CA ALA A 89 -13.83 -4.92 4.95
C ALA A 89 -14.40 -4.93 3.51
N ARG A 90 -15.19 -5.96 3.18
CA ARG A 90 -15.90 -6.04 1.88
C ARG A 90 -16.91 -4.92 1.68
N ARG A 91 -17.70 -4.60 2.71
CA ARG A 91 -18.69 -3.51 2.67
C ARG A 91 -18.03 -2.17 2.39
N LEU A 92 -16.95 -1.86 3.11
CA LEU A 92 -16.22 -0.59 2.95
C LEU A 92 -15.59 -0.47 1.58
N THR A 93 -14.85 -1.51 1.14
CA THR A 93 -14.19 -1.50 -0.18
C THR A 93 -15.19 -1.45 -1.34
N ARG A 94 -16.34 -2.14 -1.25
CA ARG A 94 -17.40 -2.05 -2.25
C ARG A 94 -17.96 -0.62 -2.33
N GLU A 95 -18.22 0.01 -1.20
CA GLU A 95 -18.74 1.37 -1.18
C GLU A 95 -17.71 2.37 -1.74
N THR A 96 -16.43 2.21 -1.41
CA THR A 96 -15.34 2.98 -2.03
C THR A 96 -15.32 2.79 -3.54
N ALA A 97 -15.43 1.55 -4.03
CA ALA A 97 -15.48 1.26 -5.46
C ALA A 97 -16.67 1.94 -6.15
N ARG A 98 -17.86 1.86 -5.53
CA ARG A 98 -19.08 2.51 -6.01
C ARG A 98 -18.91 4.02 -6.16
N LEU A 99 -18.35 4.68 -5.14
CA LEU A 99 -18.07 6.11 -5.16
C LEU A 99 -17.04 6.52 -6.21
N LEU A 100 -16.10 5.63 -6.54
CA LEU A 100 -15.10 5.83 -7.60
C LEU A 100 -15.60 5.44 -9.01
N GLY A 101 -16.85 4.98 -9.15
CA GLY A 101 -17.36 4.44 -10.42
C GLY A 101 -16.57 3.22 -10.91
N ALA A 102 -16.10 2.39 -9.98
CA ALA A 102 -15.23 1.26 -10.21
C ALA A 102 -15.93 -0.09 -9.95
N PRO A 103 -15.44 -1.22 -10.50
CA PRO A 103 -15.96 -2.55 -10.19
C PRO A 103 -15.89 -2.87 -8.69
N GLU A 104 -16.90 -3.55 -8.14
CA GLU A 104 -17.04 -3.75 -6.69
C GLU A 104 -15.82 -4.42 -6.01
N ASP A 105 -15.15 -5.33 -6.72
CA ASP A 105 -14.00 -6.07 -6.21
C ASP A 105 -12.65 -5.46 -6.61
N SER A 106 -12.64 -4.21 -7.08
CA SER A 106 -11.42 -3.54 -7.54
C SER A 106 -10.69 -2.73 -6.46
N ILE A 107 -11.18 -2.68 -5.22
CA ILE A 107 -10.50 -1.94 -4.13
C ILE A 107 -9.85 -2.93 -3.17
N LEU A 108 -8.54 -2.81 -2.98
CA LEU A 108 -7.79 -3.53 -1.95
C LEU A 108 -7.97 -2.83 -0.59
N MET A 109 -7.66 -3.53 0.51
CA MET A 109 -7.72 -2.93 1.84
C MET A 109 -6.52 -3.32 2.69
N ALA A 110 -5.98 -2.34 3.42
CA ALA A 110 -4.97 -2.57 4.43
C ALA A 110 -5.38 -1.92 5.76
N SER A 111 -5.07 -2.58 6.87
CA SER A 111 -5.41 -2.11 8.21
C SER A 111 -4.24 -2.31 9.13
N THR A 112 -4.05 -1.42 10.11
CA THR A 112 -3.01 -1.55 11.14
C THR A 112 -3.47 -0.96 12.46
N GLY A 113 -3.07 -1.54 13.59
CA GLY A 113 -3.41 -1.07 14.93
C GLY A 113 -3.89 -2.18 15.86
N VAL A 114 -4.92 -1.91 16.66
CA VAL A 114 -5.38 -2.85 17.70
C VAL A 114 -6.01 -4.12 17.08
N ILE A 115 -5.66 -5.29 17.63
CA ILE A 115 -6.18 -6.62 17.26
C ILE A 115 -7.41 -6.95 18.12
N GLY A 116 -8.38 -7.71 17.57
CA GLY A 116 -9.54 -8.24 18.30
C GLY A 116 -10.70 -7.25 18.46
N VAL A 117 -10.65 -6.11 17.79
CA VAL A 117 -11.68 -5.06 17.85
C VAL A 117 -12.29 -4.86 16.47
N GLN A 118 -13.62 -4.92 16.37
CA GLN A 118 -14.32 -4.68 15.10
C GLN A 118 -14.03 -3.28 14.54
N LEU A 119 -13.99 -3.18 13.21
CA LEU A 119 -13.98 -1.87 12.55
C LEU A 119 -15.28 -1.13 12.88
N PRO A 120 -15.25 0.19 13.15
CA PRO A 120 -16.45 1.01 13.24
C PRO A 120 -17.01 1.27 11.82
N ALA A 121 -17.47 0.21 11.15
CA ALA A 121 -17.74 0.20 9.71
C ALA A 121 -18.78 1.23 9.28
N GLU A 122 -19.82 1.47 10.09
CA GLU A 122 -20.81 2.51 9.78
C GLU A 122 -20.22 3.92 9.79
N LYS A 123 -19.34 4.20 10.76
CA LYS A 123 -18.62 5.48 10.86
C LYS A 123 -17.70 5.66 9.65
N MET A 124 -16.89 4.64 9.35
CA MET A 124 -16.00 4.64 8.19
C MET A 124 -16.78 4.84 6.90
N GLN A 125 -17.91 4.14 6.72
CA GLN A 125 -18.76 4.26 5.53
C GLN A 125 -19.29 5.70 5.36
N LYS A 126 -19.70 6.36 6.44
CA LYS A 126 -20.15 7.76 6.41
C LYS A 126 -19.03 8.74 6.02
N SER A 127 -17.77 8.41 6.28
CA SER A 127 -16.62 9.23 5.90
C SER A 127 -16.16 9.02 4.44
N LEU A 128 -16.59 7.93 3.77
CA LEU A 128 -16.12 7.61 2.42
C LEU A 128 -16.45 8.67 1.35
N PRO A 129 -17.63 9.32 1.32
CA PRO A 129 -17.91 10.36 0.33
C PRO A 129 -16.91 11.51 0.40
N ALA A 130 -16.65 12.03 1.60
CA ALA A 130 -15.68 13.10 1.83
C ALA A 130 -14.25 12.66 1.51
N LEU A 131 -13.89 11.41 1.80
CA LEU A 131 -12.60 10.84 1.44
C LEU A 131 -12.40 10.83 -0.08
N VAL A 132 -13.40 10.38 -0.85
CA VAL A 132 -13.31 10.32 -2.32
C VAL A 132 -13.31 11.72 -2.93
N GLU A 133 -14.17 12.62 -2.46
CA GLU A 133 -14.23 14.02 -2.93
C GLU A 133 -12.91 14.76 -2.68
N ALA A 134 -12.23 14.48 -1.57
CA ALA A 134 -10.96 15.11 -1.24
C ALA A 134 -9.76 14.57 -2.03
N ALA A 135 -9.93 13.56 -2.90
CA ALA A 135 -8.83 12.91 -3.61
C ALA A 135 -8.16 13.86 -4.63
N SER A 136 -6.84 13.94 -4.60
CA SER A 136 -6.03 14.77 -5.51
C SER A 136 -4.66 14.15 -5.78
N PRO A 137 -4.06 14.33 -6.97
CA PRO A 137 -2.70 13.86 -7.26
C PRO A 137 -1.64 14.42 -6.30
N SER A 138 -1.80 15.66 -5.83
CA SER A 138 -0.80 16.35 -4.99
C SER A 138 -0.76 15.87 -3.53
N LYS A 139 -1.66 14.98 -3.11
CA LYS A 139 -1.83 14.57 -1.71
C LYS A 139 -1.11 13.27 -1.33
N GLY A 140 -0.21 12.76 -2.18
CA GLY A 140 0.52 11.51 -1.94
C GLY A 140 1.20 11.45 -0.56
N GLY A 141 1.93 12.49 -0.17
CA GLY A 141 2.58 12.56 1.15
C GLY A 141 1.63 12.59 2.36
N MET A 142 0.32 12.81 2.18
CA MET A 142 -0.65 12.64 3.27
C MET A 142 -0.84 11.17 3.63
N ILE A 143 -0.69 10.25 2.67
CA ILE A 143 -0.82 8.82 2.91
C ILE A 143 0.24 8.35 3.89
N ALA A 144 1.50 8.73 3.66
CA ALA A 144 2.63 8.38 4.53
C ALA A 144 2.40 8.79 5.99
N LYS A 145 1.72 9.92 6.22
CA LYS A 145 1.35 10.41 7.57
C LYS A 145 0.15 9.67 8.15
N ALA A 146 -0.89 9.45 7.35
CA ALA A 146 -2.15 8.86 7.80
C ALA A 146 -2.04 7.39 8.21
N ILE A 147 -1.08 6.65 7.64
CA ILE A 147 -0.88 5.24 7.95
C ILE A 147 0.00 5.00 9.20
N MET A 148 0.66 6.04 9.73
CA MET A 148 1.53 5.96 10.89
C MET A 148 0.79 5.50 12.15
N THR A 149 1.48 4.76 13.00
CA THR A 149 1.00 4.34 14.34
C THR A 149 1.94 4.84 15.43
N THR A 150 2.91 4.01 15.81
CA THR A 150 4.02 4.31 16.73
C THR A 150 5.24 4.92 16.02
N ASP A 151 5.21 4.97 14.68
CA ASP A 151 6.19 5.66 13.84
C ASP A 151 6.47 7.10 14.32
N THR A 152 7.74 7.52 14.35
CA THR A 152 8.11 8.89 14.76
C THR A 152 8.21 9.85 13.57
N PHE A 153 8.37 9.33 12.35
CA PHE A 153 8.33 10.11 11.11
C PHE A 153 7.70 9.33 9.94
N ALA A 154 7.17 10.10 8.98
CA ALA A 154 6.61 9.58 7.73
C ALA A 154 7.73 9.07 6.80
N LYS A 155 7.50 7.94 6.13
CA LYS A 155 8.50 7.26 5.30
C LYS A 155 8.02 7.19 3.86
N GLU A 156 8.72 7.89 2.98
CA GLU A 156 8.41 7.98 1.56
C GLU A 156 9.68 8.11 0.74
N TYR A 157 9.63 7.62 -0.50
CA TYR A 157 10.73 7.77 -1.44
C TYR A 157 10.24 7.61 -2.88
N ALA A 158 10.86 8.32 -3.81
CA ALA A 158 10.55 8.25 -5.23
C ALA A 158 11.80 8.40 -6.10
N VAL A 159 11.82 7.65 -7.21
CA VAL A 159 12.87 7.72 -8.22
C VAL A 159 12.27 7.78 -9.61
N ARG A 160 12.95 8.49 -10.51
CA ARG A 160 12.66 8.51 -11.96
C ARG A 160 13.80 7.84 -12.73
N PHE A 161 13.46 7.13 -13.78
CA PHE A 161 14.42 6.47 -14.66
C PHE A 161 13.94 6.48 -16.10
N ASP A 162 14.87 6.46 -17.04
CA ASP A 162 14.58 6.41 -18.47
C ASP A 162 14.60 4.97 -18.98
N CYS A 163 13.63 4.62 -19.81
CA CYS A 163 13.60 3.39 -20.58
C CYS A 163 13.18 3.70 -22.01
N ASP A 164 14.05 3.40 -22.98
CA ASP A 164 13.81 3.63 -24.41
C ASP A 164 13.35 5.06 -24.74
N GLY A 165 13.96 6.06 -24.08
CA GLY A 165 13.62 7.47 -24.25
C GLY A 165 12.30 7.91 -23.62
N THR A 166 11.66 7.04 -22.83
CA THR A 166 10.48 7.38 -22.00
C THR A 166 10.87 7.41 -20.53
N ALA A 167 10.58 8.50 -19.84
CA ALA A 167 10.77 8.61 -18.40
C ALA A 167 9.61 7.92 -17.65
N TYR A 168 9.97 7.09 -16.67
CA TYR A 168 9.05 6.40 -15.77
C TYR A 168 9.43 6.67 -14.32
N THR A 169 8.46 6.52 -13.43
CA THR A 169 8.59 6.81 -12.00
C THR A 169 8.21 5.57 -11.19
N VAL A 170 8.98 5.31 -10.12
CA VAL A 170 8.57 4.41 -9.03
C VAL A 170 8.59 5.22 -7.75
N ALA A 171 7.50 5.16 -6.99
CA ALA A 171 7.42 5.76 -5.67
C ALA A 171 6.83 4.78 -4.67
N GLY A 172 7.15 4.99 -3.39
CA GLY A 172 6.58 4.20 -2.32
C GLY A 172 6.49 4.94 -1.01
N THR A 173 5.60 4.46 -0.16
CA THR A 173 5.51 4.82 1.25
C THR A 173 5.43 3.56 2.09
N ALA A 174 5.93 3.63 3.32
CA ALA A 174 5.83 2.55 4.28
C ALA A 174 5.54 3.06 5.69
N LYS A 175 5.04 2.17 6.55
CA LYS A 175 4.96 2.37 7.99
C LYS A 175 5.34 1.10 8.73
N GLY A 176 5.72 1.28 9.99
CA GLY A 176 6.24 0.25 10.88
C GLY A 176 7.36 0.83 11.73
N ALA A 177 7.32 0.56 13.02
CA ALA A 177 8.37 0.92 13.99
C ALA A 177 8.62 -0.23 15.00
N GLY A 178 7.59 -1.00 15.32
CA GLY A 178 7.68 -2.26 16.10
C GLY A 178 6.90 -3.40 15.44
N MET A 179 6.99 -4.58 16.05
CA MET A 179 6.47 -5.87 15.62
C MET A 179 6.98 -6.27 14.23
N MET A 180 8.29 -6.27 14.00
CA MET A 180 8.90 -6.46 12.69
C MET A 180 9.93 -7.62 12.67
N ALA A 181 9.65 -8.66 11.89
CA ALA A 181 10.48 -9.85 11.66
C ALA A 181 10.73 -10.17 10.16
N PRO A 182 11.73 -11.01 9.82
CA PRO A 182 11.87 -11.53 8.46
C PRO A 182 10.66 -12.38 8.08
N ASN A 183 10.39 -12.54 6.78
CA ASN A 183 9.19 -13.20 6.24
C ASN A 183 7.88 -12.43 6.47
N MET A 184 8.03 -11.11 6.36
CA MET A 184 7.06 -10.05 6.59
C MET A 184 6.95 -9.68 8.07
N ALA A 185 7.28 -8.42 8.32
CA ALA A 185 7.31 -7.66 9.56
C ALA A 185 6.11 -6.70 9.59
N THR A 186 5.53 -6.29 10.73
CA THR A 186 4.42 -5.28 10.89
C THR A 186 4.62 -4.05 10.03
N LEU A 187 4.22 -4.19 8.78
CA LEU A 187 4.57 -3.30 7.72
C LEU A 187 3.38 -3.18 6.78
N LEU A 188 2.97 -1.94 6.56
CA LEU A 188 2.23 -1.59 5.37
C LEU A 188 3.19 -0.84 4.44
N ALA A 189 3.35 -1.33 3.22
CA ALA A 189 4.09 -0.65 2.17
C ALA A 189 3.24 -0.58 0.90
N PHE A 190 3.14 0.62 0.34
CA PHE A 190 2.39 0.88 -0.88
C PHE A 190 3.32 1.52 -1.89
N LEU A 191 3.40 0.92 -3.07
CA LEU A 191 4.26 1.35 -4.16
C LEU A 191 3.43 1.56 -5.42
N LEU A 192 3.87 2.53 -6.22
CA LEU A 192 3.22 2.90 -7.47
C LEU A 192 4.27 3.03 -8.57
N THR A 193 3.86 2.70 -9.78
CA THR A 193 4.58 3.08 -10.99
C THR A 193 3.61 3.50 -12.09
N ASP A 194 4.09 4.36 -12.97
CA ASP A 194 3.44 4.75 -14.23
C ASP A 194 3.92 3.88 -15.41
N MET A 195 4.88 2.98 -15.19
CA MET A 195 5.38 2.05 -16.19
C MET A 195 4.44 0.86 -16.34
N PRO A 196 3.83 0.64 -17.53
CA PRO A 196 2.97 -0.50 -17.75
C PRO A 196 3.80 -1.78 -17.94
N LEU A 197 3.52 -2.79 -17.11
CA LEU A 197 4.18 -4.09 -17.10
C LEU A 197 3.14 -5.20 -17.21
N ALA A 198 3.49 -6.32 -17.82
CA ALA A 198 2.64 -7.49 -17.80
C ALA A 198 2.52 -8.00 -16.35
N LYS A 199 1.33 -8.48 -15.97
CA LYS A 199 1.03 -8.94 -14.59
C LYS A 199 2.07 -9.92 -14.03
N ASN A 200 2.50 -10.89 -14.83
CA ASN A 200 3.46 -11.92 -14.40
C ASN A 200 4.85 -11.33 -14.16
N ASP A 201 5.28 -10.39 -15.00
CA ASP A 201 6.57 -9.72 -14.85
C ASP A 201 6.57 -8.80 -13.62
N LEU A 202 5.47 -8.06 -13.41
CA LEU A 202 5.25 -7.23 -12.22
C LEU A 202 5.38 -8.07 -10.94
N ASP A 203 4.66 -9.21 -10.89
CA ASP A 203 4.68 -10.11 -9.74
C ASP A 203 6.08 -10.69 -9.47
N ALA A 204 6.78 -11.07 -10.53
CA ALA A 204 8.10 -11.67 -10.43
C ALA A 204 9.15 -10.65 -9.96
N ALA A 205 9.17 -9.45 -10.55
CA ALA A 205 10.03 -8.35 -10.16
C ALA A 205 9.76 -7.94 -8.71
N PHE A 206 8.49 -7.77 -8.33
CA PHE A 206 8.11 -7.35 -6.99
C PHE A 206 8.58 -8.35 -5.93
N ARG A 207 8.34 -9.66 -6.12
CA ARG A 207 8.81 -10.69 -5.18
C ARG A 207 10.34 -10.70 -5.02
N ARG A 208 11.08 -10.57 -6.13
CA ARG A 208 12.56 -10.49 -6.10
C ARG A 208 13.05 -9.28 -5.31
N CYS A 209 12.45 -8.10 -5.53
CA CYS A 209 12.89 -6.89 -4.84
C CYS A 209 12.50 -6.90 -3.37
N ILE A 210 11.30 -7.38 -3.01
CA ILE A 210 10.86 -7.55 -1.62
C ILE A 210 11.81 -8.47 -0.83
N ALA A 211 12.21 -9.61 -1.43
CA ALA A 211 13.15 -10.55 -0.81
C ALA A 211 14.51 -9.91 -0.48
N LYS A 212 14.94 -8.91 -1.26
CA LYS A 212 16.22 -8.20 -1.10
C LYS A 212 16.12 -6.90 -0.30
N SER A 213 14.96 -6.60 0.30
CA SER A 213 14.69 -5.32 0.98
C SER A 213 13.85 -5.52 2.25
N LEU A 214 12.53 -5.40 2.15
CA LEU A 214 11.62 -5.44 3.29
C LEU A 214 11.64 -6.79 4.02
N ASN A 215 11.88 -7.90 3.32
CA ASN A 215 12.03 -9.21 3.96
C ASN A 215 13.45 -9.45 4.53
N ALA A 216 14.37 -8.49 4.39
CA ALA A 216 15.73 -8.58 4.90
C ALA A 216 15.94 -7.76 6.17
N ILE A 217 14.89 -7.14 6.74
CA ILE A 217 14.97 -6.36 7.98
C ILE A 217 14.24 -7.05 9.14
N THR A 218 14.65 -6.73 10.37
CA THR A 218 14.07 -7.22 11.63
C THR A 218 14.30 -6.16 12.69
N ILE A 219 13.29 -5.88 13.51
CA ILE A 219 13.41 -4.98 14.66
C ILE A 219 13.32 -5.76 15.98
N ASP A 220 12.21 -6.46 16.21
CA ASP A 220 11.95 -7.18 17.47
C ASP A 220 11.60 -8.67 17.30
N GLY A 221 11.46 -9.14 16.05
CA GLY A 221 11.24 -10.56 15.75
C GLY A 221 9.78 -11.02 15.79
N ASP A 222 8.83 -10.13 16.06
CA ASP A 222 7.41 -10.46 16.03
C ASP A 222 6.82 -10.27 14.62
N MET A 223 6.27 -11.33 14.02
CA MET A 223 5.62 -11.27 12.71
C MET A 223 4.15 -10.85 12.84
N SER A 224 3.75 -9.81 12.11
CA SER A 224 2.39 -9.27 12.20
C SER A 224 1.32 -10.19 11.64
N THR A 225 0.09 -9.94 12.08
CA THR A 225 -1.13 -10.46 11.43
C THR A 225 -1.51 -9.69 10.17
N ASN A 226 -0.87 -8.55 9.88
CA ASN A 226 -1.36 -7.56 8.90
C ASN A 226 -0.40 -7.23 7.75
N ASP A 227 0.79 -7.82 7.71
CA ASP A 227 1.83 -7.37 6.77
C ASP A 227 1.39 -7.42 5.34
N THR A 228 1.59 -6.29 4.67
CA THR A 228 1.07 -6.06 3.34
C THR A 228 2.00 -5.11 2.61
N ALA A 229 2.64 -5.63 1.56
CA ALA A 229 3.32 -4.81 0.57
C ALA A 229 2.57 -4.94 -0.77
N ILE A 230 2.12 -3.82 -1.33
CA ILE A 230 1.39 -3.79 -2.60
C ILE A 230 2.07 -2.82 -3.56
N LEU A 231 2.24 -3.25 -4.81
CA LEU A 231 2.67 -2.44 -5.94
C LEU A 231 1.55 -2.35 -6.97
N LEU A 232 1.16 -1.13 -7.33
CA LEU A 232 0.21 -0.87 -8.43
C LEU A 232 0.94 -0.41 -9.70
N CYS A 233 0.48 -0.92 -10.82
CA CYS A 233 1.01 -0.66 -12.16
C CYS A 233 -0.17 -0.53 -13.15
N PRO A 234 -0.20 0.48 -14.04
CA PRO A 234 -1.31 0.65 -14.98
C PRO A 234 -1.43 -0.55 -15.93
N VAL A 235 -2.67 -0.99 -16.18
CA VAL A 235 -2.96 -1.96 -17.24
C VAL A 235 -2.79 -1.29 -18.61
N SER A 236 -2.16 -2.00 -19.54
CA SER A 236 -1.95 -1.55 -20.92
C SER A 236 -2.02 -2.75 -21.88
N ASP A 237 -2.54 -2.52 -23.08
CA ASP A 237 -2.51 -3.50 -24.18
C ASP A 237 -1.10 -3.64 -24.80
N SER A 238 -0.17 -2.76 -24.43
CA SER A 238 1.22 -2.77 -24.88
C SER A 238 2.16 -2.59 -23.69
N PRO A 239 2.23 -3.59 -22.77
CA PRO A 239 3.12 -3.52 -21.64
C PRO A 239 4.59 -3.64 -22.07
N ARG A 240 5.49 -3.12 -21.24
CA ARG A 240 6.93 -3.33 -21.40
C ARG A 240 7.29 -4.74 -20.93
N THR A 241 7.99 -5.50 -21.78
CA THR A 241 8.27 -6.94 -21.54
C THR A 241 9.73 -7.33 -21.80
N SER A 242 10.55 -6.46 -22.39
CA SER A 242 11.94 -6.80 -22.72
C SER A 242 12.75 -7.02 -21.43
N SER A 243 13.66 -7.99 -21.42
CA SER A 243 14.48 -8.29 -20.24
C SER A 243 15.33 -7.09 -19.78
N ALA A 244 15.84 -6.28 -20.72
CA ALA A 244 16.57 -5.06 -20.40
C ALA A 244 15.68 -4.02 -19.70
N THR A 245 14.45 -3.84 -20.21
CA THR A 245 13.45 -2.95 -19.63
C THR A 245 13.03 -3.41 -18.22
N LEU A 246 12.81 -4.71 -18.03
CA LEU A 246 12.47 -5.29 -16.73
C LEU A 246 13.61 -5.12 -15.71
N ALA A 247 14.87 -5.25 -16.15
CA ALA A 247 16.02 -5.03 -15.29
C ALA A 247 16.13 -3.57 -14.80
N LEU A 248 15.88 -2.59 -15.68
CA LEU A 248 15.83 -1.17 -15.31
C LEU A 248 14.72 -0.88 -14.30
N PHE A 249 13.54 -1.46 -14.51
CA PHE A 249 12.44 -1.35 -13.57
C PHE A 249 12.77 -1.96 -12.20
N GLU A 250 13.36 -3.16 -12.18
CA GLU A 250 13.77 -3.84 -10.95
C GLU A 250 14.81 -3.03 -10.17
N GLU A 251 15.77 -2.40 -10.85
CA GLU A 251 16.75 -1.51 -10.23
C GLU A 251 16.08 -0.33 -9.54
N ALA A 252 15.17 0.36 -10.23
CA ALA A 252 14.42 1.49 -9.68
C ALA A 252 13.52 1.08 -8.50
N LEU A 253 12.78 -0.03 -8.65
CA LEU A 253 11.93 -0.58 -7.59
C LEU A 253 12.75 -1.00 -6.37
N LEU A 254 13.91 -1.64 -6.57
CA LEU A 254 14.79 -2.05 -5.48
C LEU A 254 15.39 -0.84 -4.76
N ALA A 255 15.72 0.24 -5.47
CA ALA A 255 16.20 1.47 -4.85
C ALA A 255 15.16 2.07 -3.89
N VAL A 256 13.90 2.15 -4.32
CA VAL A 256 12.78 2.60 -3.46
C VAL A 256 12.59 1.69 -2.26
N LEU A 257 12.50 0.39 -2.48
CA LEU A 257 12.26 -0.57 -1.40
C LEU A 257 13.41 -0.63 -0.39
N LYS A 258 14.67 -0.58 -0.84
CA LYS A 258 15.83 -0.49 0.06
C LYS A 258 15.79 0.78 0.88
N LYS A 259 15.43 1.92 0.27
CA LYS A 259 15.35 3.16 1.02
C LYS A 259 14.26 3.14 2.08
N LEU A 260 13.09 2.60 1.75
CA LEU A 260 12.02 2.41 2.73
C LEU A 260 12.46 1.46 3.85
N ALA A 261 13.16 0.37 3.53
CA ALA A 261 13.73 -0.54 4.52
C ALA A 261 14.70 0.16 5.48
N GLU A 262 15.61 1.00 4.98
CA GLU A 262 16.50 1.82 5.83
C GLU A 262 15.73 2.75 6.76
N LEU A 263 14.69 3.42 6.24
CA LEU A 263 13.86 4.34 7.03
C LEU A 263 13.08 3.62 8.13
N LEU A 264 12.63 2.40 7.88
CA LEU A 264 11.95 1.55 8.87
C LEU A 264 12.92 1.12 9.98
N VAL A 265 14.13 0.69 9.62
CA VAL A 265 15.16 0.31 10.60
C VAL A 265 15.58 1.50 11.45
N ARG A 266 15.73 2.67 10.84
CA ARG A 266 16.05 3.91 11.56
C ARG A 266 14.96 4.35 12.54
N ASP A 267 13.71 4.00 12.28
CA ASP A 267 12.56 4.34 13.13
C ASP A 267 12.15 3.17 14.06
N GLY A 268 13.02 2.15 14.21
CA GLY A 268 12.76 1.02 15.10
C GLY A 268 12.51 1.49 16.53
N GLU A 269 11.47 0.96 17.19
CA GLU A 269 11.15 1.32 18.57
C GLU A 269 12.35 1.09 19.50
N GLY A 270 12.89 2.18 20.05
CA GLY A 270 14.05 2.15 20.96
C GLY A 270 15.43 2.26 20.29
N ALA A 271 15.51 2.52 18.99
CA ALA A 271 16.74 2.76 18.23
C ALA A 271 17.27 4.21 18.30
#